data_AF-A0A1T3VYR0-F1
#
_entry.id   AF-A0A1T3VYR0-F1
#
_cell.length_a   1.000
_cell.length_b   1.000
_cell.length_c   1.000
_cell.angle_alpha   90.00
_cell.angle_beta   90.00
_cell.angle_gamma   90.00
#
_symmetry.space_group_name_H-M   'P 1'
#
loop_
_entity.id
_entity.type
_entity.pdbx_description
1 polymer ?
#
loop_
_entity_poly.entity_id
_entity_poly.type
_entity_poly.pdbx_seq_one_letter_code
_entity_poly.pdbx_strand_id
1 'polypeptide(L)'
;MRRERQFPTLGVFVLAWLLAAWQDVGVNAVRPVFGYNGGFVNMGTWGEFIPGWVEKGAENPQPIIYFLASYIVLTPLAIMGIDKLIETVRKRFPRINRAGVIVFMIALFTFLCITLEQFFHRIGAWHYLRVNGDWSIFPGTLHQFPLYEGIFFGGVVTVLSIGIYCFRDNDGLMITDRGIEQLRPTKWVPVIRILALTAVFNLIMMVFMLAFNFVNMHADVQPAEPVPSYVHHGMCGIDPNPPCPPLP
;
A
#
# COMPACT_ATOMS: atom_id res chain seq x y z
N MET A 1 14.57 0.84 -35.24
CA MET A 1 13.13 0.73 -34.90
C MET A 1 12.81 -0.70 -34.43
N ARG A 2 13.17 -1.08 -33.19
CA ARG A 2 12.97 -2.43 -32.64
C ARG A 2 12.18 -2.41 -31.31
N ARG A 3 11.30 -1.40 -31.14
CA ARG A 3 10.68 -1.04 -29.86
C ARG A 3 9.22 -1.53 -29.69
N GLU A 4 8.64 -2.17 -30.71
CA GLU A 4 7.19 -2.48 -30.74
C GLU A 4 6.80 -3.91 -30.28
N ARG A 5 7.74 -4.73 -29.79
CA ARG A 5 7.43 -6.12 -29.37
C ARG A 5 7.67 -6.44 -27.89
N GLN A 6 8.01 -5.45 -27.07
CA GLN A 6 8.20 -5.67 -25.63
C GLN A 6 7.00 -5.15 -24.85
N PHE A 7 6.51 -5.97 -23.92
CA PHE A 7 5.45 -5.57 -23.00
C PHE A 7 5.88 -4.29 -22.26
N PRO A 8 5.02 -3.25 -22.17
CA PRO A 8 5.40 -1.98 -21.59
C PRO A 8 5.91 -2.15 -20.16
N THR A 9 7.03 -1.50 -19.80
CA THR A 9 7.56 -1.52 -18.42
C THR A 9 6.52 -1.07 -17.40
N LEU A 10 5.62 -0.16 -17.79
CA LEU A 10 4.49 0.25 -16.97
C LEU A 10 3.52 -0.90 -16.70
N GLY A 11 3.22 -1.72 -17.71
CA GLY A 11 2.40 -2.92 -17.55
C GLY A 11 3.07 -3.94 -16.63
N VAL A 12 4.40 -4.12 -16.74
CA VAL A 12 5.15 -5.01 -15.83
C VAL A 12 4.97 -4.55 -14.39
N PHE A 13 5.13 -3.25 -14.15
CA PHE A 13 4.99 -2.64 -12.82
C PHE A 13 3.58 -2.81 -12.24
N VAL A 14 2.54 -2.50 -13.03
CA VAL A 14 1.14 -2.59 -12.60
C VAL A 14 0.76 -4.03 -12.26
N LEU A 15 1.11 -4.99 -13.14
CA LEU A 15 0.83 -6.41 -12.88
C LEU A 15 1.61 -6.94 -11.68
N ALA A 16 2.85 -6.50 -11.49
CA ALA A 16 3.65 -6.92 -10.33
C ALA A 16 3.04 -6.43 -9.00
N TRP A 17 2.54 -5.19 -8.96
CA TRP A 17 1.84 -4.68 -7.79
C TRP A 17 0.51 -5.39 -7.54
N LEU A 18 -0.28 -5.62 -8.61
CA LEU A 18 -1.54 -6.35 -8.50
C LEU A 18 -1.34 -7.76 -7.92
N LEU A 19 -0.24 -8.43 -8.27
CA LEU A 19 0.13 -9.74 -7.71
C LEU A 19 0.69 -9.67 -6.28
N ALA A 20 1.14 -8.51 -5.81
CA ALA A 20 1.60 -8.31 -4.43
C ALA A 20 0.49 -7.81 -3.49
N ALA A 21 -0.60 -7.30 -4.05
CA ALA A 21 -1.67 -6.61 -3.34
C ALA A 21 -2.54 -7.52 -2.45
N TRP A 22 -2.40 -8.84 -2.55
CA TRP A 22 -3.04 -9.77 -1.60
C TRP A 22 -2.60 -9.50 -0.15
N GLN A 23 -1.47 -8.84 0.08
CA GLN A 23 -0.98 -8.51 1.42
C GLN A 23 -1.73 -7.35 2.09
N ASP A 24 -2.59 -6.61 1.38
CA ASP A 24 -3.28 -5.42 1.91
C ASP A 24 -4.15 -5.73 3.15
N VAL A 25 -4.78 -6.91 3.19
CA VAL A 25 -5.53 -7.37 4.38
C VAL A 25 -4.64 -7.50 5.62
N GLY A 26 -3.32 -7.60 5.43
CA GLY A 26 -2.32 -7.81 6.46
C GLY A 26 -2.29 -6.72 7.53
N VAL A 27 -2.82 -5.53 7.26
CA VAL A 27 -2.97 -4.45 8.27
C VAL A 27 -3.79 -4.90 9.48
N ASN A 28 -4.70 -5.86 9.28
CA ASN A 28 -5.55 -6.42 10.33
C ASN A 28 -5.06 -7.78 10.84
N ALA A 29 -3.87 -8.28 10.45
CA ALA A 29 -3.48 -9.68 10.68
C ALA A 29 -3.56 -10.13 12.15
N VAL A 30 -3.08 -9.30 13.07
CA VAL A 30 -3.04 -9.64 14.50
C VAL A 30 -4.28 -9.13 15.26
N ARG A 31 -4.79 -7.95 14.87
CA ARG A 31 -5.91 -7.29 15.54
C ARG A 31 -6.64 -6.36 14.56
N PRO A 32 -7.88 -5.96 14.83
CA PRO A 32 -8.55 -4.97 14.00
C PRO A 32 -7.92 -3.59 14.18
N VAL A 33 -7.34 -3.07 13.11
CA VAL A 33 -6.73 -1.74 13.04
C VAL A 33 -7.46 -0.86 12.03
N PHE A 34 -8.03 -1.45 10.99
CA PHE A 34 -8.57 -0.75 9.83
C PHE A 34 -9.89 -1.39 9.36
N GLY A 35 -10.85 -0.56 8.93
CA GLY A 35 -12.13 -1.00 8.39
C GLY A 35 -12.52 -0.24 7.12
N TYR A 36 -12.82 -0.98 6.04
CA TYR A 36 -13.43 -0.43 4.83
C TYR A 36 -14.93 -0.27 5.00
N ASN A 37 -15.53 0.63 4.22
CA ASN A 37 -16.98 0.69 4.10
C ASN A 37 -17.52 -0.56 3.37
N GLY A 38 -18.37 -1.34 4.06
CA GLY A 38 -18.98 -2.56 3.50
C GLY A 38 -19.95 -2.32 2.35
N GLY A 39 -20.31 -1.07 2.07
CA GLY A 39 -21.09 -0.69 0.89
C GLY A 39 -20.32 -0.81 -0.42
N PHE A 40 -18.98 -0.99 -0.39
CA PHE A 40 -18.22 -1.30 -1.59
C PHE A 40 -18.54 -2.70 -2.11
N VAL A 41 -18.38 -2.90 -3.42
CA VAL A 41 -18.47 -4.24 -4.02
C VAL A 41 -17.36 -5.11 -3.46
N ASN A 42 -17.74 -6.12 -2.69
CA ASN A 42 -16.84 -7.00 -1.95
C ASN A 42 -17.34 -8.45 -1.99
N MET A 43 -16.44 -9.40 -1.70
CA MET A 43 -16.74 -10.83 -1.57
C MET A 43 -16.18 -11.37 -0.24
N GLY A 44 -16.20 -10.55 0.81
CA GLY A 44 -15.54 -10.84 2.07
C GLY A 44 -14.04 -10.55 2.06
N THR A 45 -13.28 -11.32 2.83
CA THR A 45 -11.82 -11.20 2.96
C THR A 45 -11.15 -12.54 2.70
N TRP A 46 -9.88 -12.51 2.31
CA TRP A 46 -9.03 -13.70 2.21
C TRP A 46 -8.01 -13.81 3.36
N GLY A 47 -8.14 -12.95 4.38
CA GLY A 47 -7.23 -12.90 5.53
C GLY A 47 -7.10 -14.24 6.26
N GLU A 48 -8.20 -14.99 6.41
CA GLU A 48 -8.24 -16.30 7.07
C GLU A 48 -7.33 -17.36 6.43
N PHE A 49 -6.96 -17.19 5.15
CA PHE A 49 -6.08 -18.11 4.44
C PHE A 49 -4.58 -17.74 4.60
N ILE A 50 -4.27 -16.63 5.28
CA ILE A 50 -2.90 -16.17 5.48
C ILE A 50 -2.31 -16.87 6.72
N PRO A 51 -1.13 -17.52 6.60
CA PRO A 51 -0.48 -18.13 7.76
C PRO A 51 -0.21 -17.12 8.87
N GLY A 52 -0.59 -17.47 10.11
CA GLY A 52 -0.44 -16.60 11.28
C GLY A 52 -1.56 -15.57 11.47
N TRP A 53 -2.65 -15.66 10.70
CA TRP A 53 -3.84 -14.84 10.91
C TRP A 53 -4.51 -15.17 12.25
N VAL A 54 -4.86 -14.13 13.02
CA VAL A 54 -5.62 -14.25 14.26
C VAL A 54 -7.10 -14.00 13.96
N GLU A 55 -8.00 -14.94 14.17
CA GLU A 55 -9.42 -14.73 13.84
C GLU A 55 -10.09 -13.64 14.71
N LYS A 56 -10.86 -12.75 14.08
CA LYS A 56 -11.58 -11.64 14.74
C LYS A 56 -13.10 -11.70 14.57
N GLY A 57 -13.64 -12.82 14.10
CA GLY A 57 -15.07 -12.99 13.82
C GLY A 57 -15.43 -12.55 12.40
N ALA A 58 -16.45 -11.71 12.25
CA ALA A 58 -16.80 -11.16 10.94
C ALA A 58 -15.79 -10.07 10.55
N GLU A 59 -14.89 -10.43 9.63
CA GLU A 59 -13.71 -9.64 9.26
C GLU A 59 -14.00 -8.52 8.25
N ASN A 60 -13.06 -7.58 8.12
CA ASN A 60 -13.13 -6.46 7.20
C ASN A 60 -13.17 -6.89 5.71
N PRO A 61 -14.28 -6.68 4.98
CA PRO A 61 -14.40 -7.03 3.58
C PRO A 61 -13.51 -6.16 2.69
N GLN A 62 -12.96 -6.75 1.64
CA GLN A 62 -12.05 -6.05 0.73
C GLN A 62 -12.82 -5.41 -0.44
N PRO A 63 -12.63 -4.11 -0.71
CA PRO A 63 -13.37 -3.40 -1.76
C PRO A 63 -12.75 -3.69 -3.14
N ILE A 64 -13.19 -4.77 -3.79
CA ILE A 64 -12.58 -5.33 -5.02
C ILE A 64 -12.45 -4.27 -6.13
N ILE A 65 -13.49 -3.47 -6.37
CA ILE A 65 -13.45 -2.45 -7.43
C ILE A 65 -12.47 -1.34 -7.09
N TYR A 66 -12.47 -0.85 -5.85
CA TYR A 66 -11.53 0.18 -5.42
C TYR A 66 -10.09 -0.32 -5.52
N PHE A 67 -9.85 -1.55 -5.05
CA PHE A 67 -8.57 -2.23 -5.13
C PHE A 67 -8.08 -2.36 -6.58
N LEU A 68 -8.92 -2.87 -7.50
CA LEU A 68 -8.55 -2.95 -8.91
C LEU A 68 -8.30 -1.56 -9.53
N ALA A 69 -9.14 -0.57 -9.21
CA ALA A 69 -8.99 0.78 -9.72
C ALA A 69 -7.71 1.45 -9.19
N SER A 70 -7.34 1.24 -7.93
CA SER A 70 -6.13 1.82 -7.36
C SER A 70 -4.88 1.27 -8.06
N TYR A 71 -4.77 -0.06 -8.22
CA TYR A 71 -3.60 -0.67 -8.86
C TYR A 71 -3.55 -0.48 -10.37
N ILE A 72 -4.68 -0.53 -11.07
CA ILE A 72 -4.72 -0.45 -12.54
C ILE A 72 -4.71 1.00 -13.04
N VAL A 73 -5.25 1.95 -12.26
CA VAL A 73 -5.42 3.35 -12.70
C VAL A 73 -4.55 4.29 -11.88
N LEU A 74 -4.71 4.32 -10.55
CA LEU A 74 -4.01 5.31 -9.71
C LEU A 74 -2.49 5.09 -9.71
N THR A 75 -2.04 3.85 -9.59
CA THR A 75 -0.62 3.50 -9.60
C THR A 75 0.10 3.96 -10.88
N PRO A 76 -0.36 3.63 -12.10
CA PRO A 76 0.29 4.12 -13.31
C PRO A 76 0.19 5.64 -13.47
N LEU A 77 -0.91 6.28 -13.08
CA LEU A 77 -1.02 7.74 -13.08
C LEU A 77 -0.01 8.41 -12.14
N ALA A 78 0.16 7.87 -10.93
CA ALA A 78 1.13 8.35 -9.96
C ALA A 78 2.55 8.25 -10.53
N ILE A 79 2.91 7.12 -11.14
CA ILE A 79 4.22 6.92 -11.79
C ILE A 79 4.46 7.94 -12.89
N MET A 80 3.48 8.14 -13.78
CA MET A 80 3.58 9.11 -14.87
C MET A 80 3.72 10.54 -14.35
N GLY A 81 2.97 10.90 -13.30
CA GLY A 81 3.06 12.21 -12.65
C GLY A 81 4.44 12.45 -12.03
N ILE A 82 5.02 11.42 -11.42
CA ILE A 82 6.33 11.48 -10.77
C ILE A 82 7.46 11.58 -11.77
N ASP A 83 7.43 10.82 -12.86
CA ASP A 83 8.47 10.89 -13.89
C ASP A 83 8.61 12.34 -14.39
N LYS A 84 7.46 12.98 -14.66
CA LYS A 84 7.39 14.40 -15.01
C LYS A 84 7.83 15.33 -13.89
N LEU A 85 7.48 15.02 -12.63
CA LEU A 85 7.89 15.81 -11.47
C LEU A 85 9.41 15.76 -11.26
N ILE A 86 10.02 14.58 -11.35
CA ILE A 86 11.47 14.39 -11.24
C ILE A 86 12.18 15.17 -12.35
N GLU A 87 11.67 15.09 -13.59
CA GLU A 87 12.20 15.87 -14.71
C GLU A 87 12.13 17.38 -14.42
N THR A 88 11.01 17.85 -13.88
CA THR A 88 10.79 19.26 -13.55
C THR A 88 11.70 19.72 -12.40
N VAL A 89 11.83 18.92 -11.33
CA VAL A 89 12.69 19.21 -10.18
C VAL A 89 14.16 19.26 -10.60
N ARG A 90 14.62 18.32 -11.43
CA ARG A 90 15.99 18.32 -11.95
C ARG A 90 16.28 19.52 -12.86
N LYS A 91 15.31 19.93 -13.68
CA LYS A 91 15.43 21.15 -14.51
C LYS A 91 15.48 22.43 -13.66
N ARG A 92 14.68 22.51 -12.60
CA ARG A 92 14.60 23.69 -11.73
C ARG A 92 15.75 23.79 -10.73
N PHE A 93 16.24 22.66 -10.23
CA PHE A 93 17.31 22.58 -9.23
C PHE A 93 18.44 21.64 -9.69
N PRO A 94 19.29 22.06 -10.65
CA PRO A 94 20.34 21.20 -11.21
C PRO A 94 21.43 20.79 -10.21
N ARG A 95 21.50 21.43 -9.04
CA ARG A 95 22.46 21.10 -7.96
C ARG A 95 21.93 20.09 -6.93
N ILE A 96 20.68 19.63 -7.05
CA ILE A 96 20.13 18.65 -6.09
C ILE A 96 20.79 17.28 -6.32
N ASN A 97 21.36 16.69 -5.28
CA ASN A 97 21.90 15.34 -5.34
C ASN A 97 20.75 14.31 -5.37
N ARG A 98 21.06 13.06 -5.73
CA ARG A 98 20.04 11.98 -5.81
C ARG A 98 19.31 11.78 -4.48
N ALA A 99 20.01 11.93 -3.36
CA ALA A 99 19.43 11.81 -2.02
C ALA A 99 18.39 12.92 -1.75
N GLY A 100 18.66 14.16 -2.15
CA GLY A 100 17.73 15.28 -1.98
C GLY A 100 16.43 15.09 -2.75
N VAL A 101 16.48 14.50 -3.95
CA VAL A 101 15.28 14.16 -4.71
C VAL A 101 14.46 13.08 -4.00
N ILE A 102 15.13 12.04 -3.47
CA ILE A 102 14.45 10.97 -2.73
C ILE A 102 13.77 11.51 -1.47
N VAL A 103 14.47 12.33 -0.68
CA VAL A 103 13.91 12.94 0.53
C VAL A 103 12.72 13.84 0.20
N PHE A 104 12.83 14.65 -0.86
CA PHE A 104 11.72 15.48 -1.33
C PHE A 104 10.51 14.64 -1.75
N MET A 105 10.74 13.54 -2.47
CA MET A 105 9.66 12.63 -2.86
C MET A 105 9.00 11.98 -1.64
N ILE A 106 9.78 11.51 -0.67
CA ILE A 106 9.22 10.93 0.57
C ILE A 106 8.33 11.95 1.26
N ALA A 107 8.82 13.19 1.47
CA ALA A 107 8.04 14.24 2.10
C ALA A 107 6.75 14.57 1.33
N LEU A 108 6.82 14.66 0.01
CA LEU A 108 5.68 14.92 -0.85
C LEU A 108 4.64 13.79 -0.78
N PHE A 109 5.07 12.54 -0.90
CA PHE A 109 4.17 11.39 -0.88
C PHE A 109 3.55 11.16 0.49
N THR A 110 4.31 11.37 1.56
CA THR A 110 3.75 11.38 2.92
C THR A 110 2.67 12.44 3.07
N PHE A 111 2.92 13.68 2.60
CA PHE A 111 1.92 14.74 2.66
C PHE A 111 0.66 14.42 1.83
N LEU A 112 0.85 13.93 0.60
CA LEU A 112 -0.25 13.52 -0.29
C LEU A 112 -1.06 12.37 0.32
N CYS A 113 -0.38 11.36 0.87
CA CYS A 113 -1.02 10.22 1.54
C CYS A 113 -1.87 10.71 2.71
N ILE A 114 -1.30 11.48 3.63
CA ILE A 114 -2.05 12.03 4.78
C ILE A 114 -3.27 12.85 4.30
N THR A 115 -3.09 13.71 3.30
CA THR A 115 -4.17 14.57 2.80
C THR A 115 -5.31 13.77 2.15
N LEU A 116 -4.96 12.79 1.32
CA LEU A 116 -5.93 11.92 0.65
C LEU A 116 -6.65 11.02 1.66
N GLU A 117 -5.92 10.42 2.60
CA GLU A 117 -6.48 9.61 3.68
C GLU A 117 -7.50 10.40 4.50
N GLN A 118 -7.16 11.64 4.87
CA GLN A 118 -8.10 12.52 5.57
C GLN A 118 -9.33 12.89 4.73
N PHE A 119 -9.19 13.00 3.40
CA PHE A 119 -10.34 13.17 2.53
C PHE A 119 -11.23 11.91 2.51
N PHE A 120 -10.64 10.73 2.38
CA PHE A 120 -11.36 9.45 2.37
C PHE A 120 -12.07 9.14 3.69
N HIS A 121 -11.45 9.49 4.83
CA HIS A 121 -12.09 9.41 6.15
C HIS A 121 -13.32 10.31 6.25
N ARG A 122 -13.30 11.50 5.65
CA ARG A 122 -14.41 12.46 5.72
C ARG A 122 -15.61 12.05 4.88
N ILE A 123 -15.38 11.34 3.78
CA ILE A 123 -16.46 10.79 2.95
C ILE A 123 -16.92 9.41 3.44
N GLY A 124 -16.32 8.87 4.50
CA GLY A 124 -16.69 7.59 5.10
C GLY A 124 -16.32 6.37 4.24
N ALA A 125 -15.25 6.47 3.44
CA ALA A 125 -14.79 5.36 2.61
C ALA A 125 -14.13 4.26 3.46
N TRP A 126 -13.34 4.64 4.45
CA TRP A 126 -12.73 3.75 5.44
C TRP A 126 -12.27 4.53 6.66
N HIS A 127 -11.98 3.81 7.74
CA HIS A 127 -11.52 4.39 9.00
C HIS A 127 -10.50 3.50 9.70
N TYR A 128 -9.59 4.13 10.44
CA TYR A 128 -8.74 3.43 11.39
C TYR A 128 -9.50 3.22 12.70
N LEU A 129 -9.57 1.97 13.11
CA LEU A 129 -10.26 1.48 14.30
C LEU A 129 -9.36 1.56 15.53
N ARG A 130 -8.03 1.52 15.33
CA ARG A 130 -7.02 1.65 16.38
C ARG A 130 -5.80 2.40 15.89
N VAL A 131 -5.26 3.28 16.73
CA VAL A 131 -4.00 4.00 16.47
C VAL A 131 -3.17 4.12 17.76
N ASN A 132 -1.88 4.43 17.61
CA ASN A 132 -1.07 4.92 18.72
C ASN A 132 -1.36 6.42 18.92
N GLY A 133 -1.74 6.82 20.14
CA GLY A 133 -2.13 8.20 20.45
C GLY A 133 -1.04 9.25 20.19
N ASP A 134 0.22 8.93 20.42
CA ASP A 134 1.35 9.87 20.28
C ASP A 134 1.76 10.07 18.82
N TRP A 135 1.54 9.05 17.98
CA TRP A 135 1.96 9.02 16.56
C TRP A 135 0.76 8.94 15.62
N SER A 136 -0.26 9.74 15.88
CA SER A 136 -1.45 9.85 15.02
C SER A 136 -1.97 11.28 14.92
N ILE A 137 -2.80 11.52 13.91
CA ILE A 137 -3.59 12.75 13.78
C ILE A 137 -5.03 12.46 14.19
N PHE A 138 -5.64 13.42 14.89
CA PHE A 138 -7.01 13.32 15.44
C PHE A 138 -7.27 12.03 16.25
N PRO A 139 -6.38 11.64 17.18
CA PRO A 139 -6.57 10.43 17.98
C PRO A 139 -7.92 10.46 18.72
N GLY A 140 -8.58 9.31 18.78
CA GLY A 140 -9.86 9.18 19.50
C GLY A 140 -11.08 9.64 18.70
N THR A 141 -10.91 10.04 17.44
CA THR A 141 -12.02 10.38 16.53
C THR A 141 -12.12 9.36 15.41
N LEU A 142 -13.25 9.34 14.69
CA LEU A 142 -13.38 8.53 13.46
C LEU A 142 -12.41 8.98 12.35
N HIS A 143 -11.82 10.17 12.45
CA HIS A 143 -10.85 10.68 11.47
C HIS A 143 -9.40 10.38 11.86
N GLN A 144 -9.19 9.58 12.91
CA GLN A 144 -7.87 9.22 13.35
C GLN A 144 -7.06 8.55 12.24
N PHE A 145 -5.78 8.89 12.15
CA PHE A 145 -4.89 8.30 11.15
C PHE A 145 -3.47 8.12 11.72
N PRO A 146 -2.87 6.92 11.62
CA PRO A 146 -1.52 6.66 12.10
C PRO A 146 -0.47 7.36 11.22
N LEU A 147 0.30 8.28 11.80
CA LEU A 147 1.33 9.02 11.07
C LEU A 147 2.45 8.10 10.55
N TYR A 148 2.75 7.03 11.28
CA TYR A 148 3.72 6.04 10.84
C TYR A 148 3.29 5.35 9.54
N GLU A 149 1.99 5.17 9.30
CA GLU A 149 1.52 4.65 8.02
C GLU A 149 1.74 5.64 6.88
N GLY A 150 1.34 6.90 7.06
CA GLY A 150 1.57 7.93 6.06
C GLY A 150 3.05 8.12 5.71
N ILE A 151 3.94 7.98 6.70
CA ILE A 151 5.40 8.09 6.49
C ILE A 151 5.95 6.83 5.82
N PHE A 152 5.72 5.64 6.39
CA PHE A 152 6.35 4.42 5.91
C PHE A 152 5.66 3.83 4.68
N PHE A 153 4.33 3.73 4.67
CA PHE A 153 3.60 3.27 3.49
C PHE A 153 3.55 4.37 2.43
N GLY A 154 2.98 5.52 2.80
CA GLY A 154 2.80 6.65 1.90
C GLY A 154 4.12 7.16 1.35
N GLY A 155 5.13 7.40 2.20
CA GLY A 155 6.44 7.90 1.77
C GLY A 155 7.39 6.79 1.32
N VAL A 156 7.84 5.96 2.25
CA VAL A 156 8.99 5.05 2.03
C VAL A 156 8.68 3.95 1.02
N VAL A 157 7.61 3.18 1.22
CA VAL A 157 7.22 2.06 0.33
C VAL A 157 6.92 2.58 -1.07
N THR A 158 6.14 3.66 -1.18
CA THR A 158 5.80 4.29 -2.47
C THR A 158 7.06 4.76 -3.20
N VAL A 159 7.98 5.46 -2.52
CA VAL A 159 9.21 5.96 -3.15
C VAL A 159 10.18 4.84 -3.49
N LEU A 160 10.28 3.78 -2.68
CA LEU A 160 11.09 2.60 -3.02
C LEU A 160 10.56 1.91 -4.27
N SER A 161 9.27 1.64 -4.32
CA SER A 161 8.65 0.98 -5.46
C SER A 161 8.75 1.82 -6.73
N ILE A 162 8.41 3.11 -6.66
CA ILE A 162 8.48 4.01 -7.81
C ILE A 162 9.93 4.30 -8.20
N GLY A 163 10.84 4.36 -7.24
CA GLY A 163 12.28 4.46 -7.48
C GLY A 163 12.79 3.34 -8.38
N ILE A 164 12.34 2.09 -8.18
CA ILE A 164 12.69 0.97 -9.05
C ILE A 164 12.28 1.24 -10.51
N TYR A 165 11.13 1.88 -10.74
CA TYR A 165 10.67 2.26 -12.07
C TYR A 165 11.46 3.46 -12.64
N CYS A 166 11.67 4.51 -11.85
CA CYS A 166 12.32 5.74 -12.29
C CYS A 166 13.83 5.58 -12.53
N PHE A 167 14.51 4.67 -11.83
CA PHE A 167 15.92 4.35 -12.04
C PHE A 167 16.16 3.26 -13.07
N ARG A 168 15.18 3.00 -13.96
CA ARG A 168 15.37 2.11 -15.11
C ARG A 168 16.44 2.63 -16.06
N ASP A 169 17.08 1.70 -16.77
CA ASP A 169 18.07 2.03 -17.80
C ASP A 169 17.40 2.69 -19.03
N ASN A 170 18.21 3.25 -19.94
CA ASN A 170 17.78 3.85 -21.20
C ASN A 170 16.99 2.85 -22.08
N ASP A 171 17.25 1.56 -21.89
CA ASP A 171 16.54 0.46 -22.55
C ASP A 171 15.22 0.07 -21.87
N GLY A 172 14.85 0.74 -20.77
CA GLY A 172 13.60 0.51 -20.02
C GLY A 172 13.63 -0.73 -19.12
N LEU A 173 14.82 -1.23 -18.81
CA LEU A 173 15.07 -2.36 -17.90
C LEU A 173 15.21 -1.86 -16.46
N MET A 174 14.51 -2.50 -15.54
CA MET A 174 14.56 -2.22 -14.10
C MET A 174 15.73 -2.98 -13.45
N ILE A 175 16.06 -2.62 -12.21
CA ILE A 175 17.12 -3.31 -11.46
C ILE A 175 16.84 -4.82 -11.30
N THR A 176 15.56 -5.19 -11.25
CA THR A 176 15.07 -6.58 -11.19
C THR A 176 15.24 -7.34 -12.50
N ASP A 177 15.47 -6.63 -13.61
CA ASP A 177 15.68 -7.22 -14.93
C ASP A 177 17.18 -7.49 -15.22
N ARG A 178 18.09 -7.23 -14.28
CA ARG A 178 19.52 -7.51 -14.47
C ARG A 178 19.74 -9.03 -14.62
N GLY A 179 20.48 -9.43 -15.65
CA GLY A 179 20.70 -10.86 -15.97
C GLY A 179 19.68 -11.41 -16.96
N ILE A 180 18.70 -10.62 -17.41
CA ILE A 180 17.72 -11.05 -18.41
C ILE A 180 18.36 -11.34 -19.77
N GLU A 181 19.52 -10.74 -20.04
CA GLU A 181 20.36 -10.97 -21.22
C GLU A 181 20.93 -12.40 -21.28
N GLN A 182 21.02 -13.10 -20.15
CA GLN A 182 21.46 -14.50 -20.10
C GLN A 182 20.33 -15.45 -20.51
N LEU A 183 19.08 -14.98 -20.50
CA LEU A 183 17.93 -15.76 -20.95
C LEU A 183 17.82 -15.71 -22.46
N ARG A 184 17.62 -16.87 -23.08
CA ARG A 184 17.28 -16.92 -24.51
C ARG A 184 16.01 -16.09 -24.75
N PRO A 185 15.92 -15.33 -25.86
CA PRO A 185 14.75 -14.53 -26.17
C PRO A 185 13.55 -15.47 -26.39
N THR A 186 12.70 -15.57 -25.38
CA THR A 186 11.49 -16.40 -25.38
C THR A 186 10.26 -15.53 -25.15
N LYS A 187 9.08 -16.06 -25.48
CA LYS A 187 7.79 -15.42 -25.16
C LYS A 187 7.55 -15.24 -23.65
N TRP A 188 8.34 -15.90 -22.81
CA TRP A 188 8.21 -15.89 -21.35
C TRP A 188 8.96 -14.75 -20.66
N VAL A 189 9.82 -14.04 -21.39
CA VAL A 189 10.61 -12.93 -20.85
C VAL A 189 9.73 -11.90 -20.11
N PRO A 190 8.57 -11.43 -20.63
CA PRO A 190 7.72 -10.51 -19.88
C PRO A 190 7.16 -11.10 -18.57
N VAL A 191 6.79 -12.38 -18.58
CA VAL A 191 6.27 -13.08 -17.38
C VAL A 191 7.35 -13.18 -16.32
N ILE A 192 8.58 -13.52 -16.69
CA ILE A 192 9.72 -13.59 -15.78
C ILE A 192 9.98 -12.21 -15.14
N ARG A 193 9.92 -11.13 -15.92
CA ARG A 193 10.06 -9.75 -15.40
C ARG A 193 8.96 -9.41 -14.39
N ILE A 194 7.71 -9.76 -14.71
CA ILE A 194 6.58 -9.54 -13.80
C ILE A 194 6.81 -10.31 -12.50
N LEU A 195 7.14 -11.60 -12.56
CA LEU A 195 7.35 -12.43 -11.36
C LEU A 195 8.55 -11.97 -10.53
N ALA A 196 9.66 -11.58 -11.17
CA ALA A 196 10.84 -11.05 -10.48
C ALA A 196 10.51 -9.75 -9.72
N LEU A 197 9.79 -8.82 -10.35
CA LEU A 197 9.37 -7.59 -9.70
C LEU A 197 8.30 -7.85 -8.61
N THR A 198 7.39 -8.80 -8.86
CA THR A 198 6.37 -9.25 -7.90
C THR A 198 7.03 -9.76 -6.62
N ALA A 199 8.10 -10.54 -6.72
CA ALA A 199 8.83 -11.04 -5.56
C ALA A 199 9.42 -9.90 -4.71
N VAL A 200 9.97 -8.87 -5.36
CA VAL A 200 10.50 -7.68 -4.66
C VAL A 200 9.38 -6.91 -3.97
N PHE A 201 8.25 -6.67 -4.63
CA PHE A 201 7.11 -5.99 -4.01
C PHE A 201 6.50 -6.81 -2.87
N ASN A 202 6.42 -8.13 -3.01
CA ASN A 202 5.99 -9.00 -1.92
C ASN A 202 6.91 -8.89 -0.70
N LEU A 203 8.24 -8.82 -0.90
CA LEU A 203 9.19 -8.66 0.20
C LEU A 203 9.04 -7.29 0.88
N ILE A 204 8.91 -6.21 0.09
CA ILE A 204 8.71 -4.86 0.62
C ILE A 204 7.42 -4.81 1.45
N MET A 205 6.31 -5.31 0.91
CA MET A 205 5.03 -5.37 1.61
C MET A 205 5.09 -6.24 2.86
N MET A 206 5.77 -7.39 2.80
CA MET A 206 5.88 -8.29 3.95
C MET A 206 6.64 -7.64 5.10
N VAL A 207 7.78 -6.99 4.81
CA VAL A 207 8.54 -6.24 5.82
C VAL A 207 7.71 -5.09 6.38
N PHE A 208 6.99 -4.36 5.54
CA PHE A 208 6.09 -3.30 5.97
C PHE A 208 4.97 -3.85 6.88
N MET A 209 4.26 -4.89 6.47
CA MET A 209 3.15 -5.48 7.23
C MET A 209 3.61 -6.05 8.57
N LEU A 210 4.77 -6.70 8.62
CA LEU A 210 5.35 -7.20 9.88
C LEU A 210 5.68 -6.05 10.84
N ALA A 211 6.37 -5.02 10.34
CA ALA A 211 6.72 -3.84 11.15
C ALA A 211 5.46 -3.08 11.60
N PHE A 212 4.48 -2.93 10.70
CA PHE A 212 3.22 -2.27 10.96
C PHE A 212 2.43 -3.01 12.04
N ASN A 213 2.27 -4.33 11.94
CA ASN A 213 1.59 -5.12 12.96
C ASN A 213 2.32 -5.04 14.31
N PHE A 214 3.65 -5.11 14.31
CA PHE A 214 4.45 -4.99 15.54
C PHE A 214 4.21 -3.65 16.27
N VAL A 215 4.18 -2.54 15.53
CA VAL A 215 3.84 -1.23 16.10
C VAL A 215 2.38 -1.20 16.57
N ASN A 216 1.45 -1.72 15.77
CA ASN A 216 0.02 -1.71 16.09
C ASN A 216 -0.38 -2.64 17.24
N MET A 217 0.47 -3.58 17.66
CA MET A 217 0.26 -4.28 18.93
C MET A 217 0.18 -3.32 20.12
N HIS A 218 0.80 -2.15 20.01
CA HIS A 218 0.80 -1.09 21.03
C HIS A 218 -0.21 0.03 20.74
N ALA A 219 -1.08 -0.13 19.72
CA ALA A 219 -2.15 0.83 19.43
C ALA A 219 -3.27 0.70 20.48
N ASP A 220 -3.41 1.72 21.31
CA ASP A 220 -4.30 1.76 22.48
C ASP A 220 -5.53 2.63 22.26
N VAL A 221 -5.48 3.59 21.34
CA VAL A 221 -6.55 4.56 21.11
C VAL A 221 -7.58 4.03 20.11
N GLN A 222 -8.84 4.07 20.51
CA GLN A 222 -10.03 3.81 19.67
C GLN A 222 -10.86 5.08 19.52
N PRO A 223 -11.70 5.19 18.48
CA PRO A 223 -12.67 6.27 18.38
C PRO A 223 -13.58 6.29 19.61
N ALA A 224 -13.78 7.46 20.21
CA ALA A 224 -14.68 7.64 21.35
C ALA A 224 -16.16 7.53 20.94
N GLU A 225 -16.45 7.83 19.67
CA GLU A 225 -17.77 7.65 19.08
C GLU A 225 -17.95 6.18 18.65
N PRO A 226 -19.17 5.62 18.80
CA PRO A 226 -19.46 4.27 18.33
C PRO A 226 -19.11 4.12 16.85
N VAL A 227 -18.26 3.15 16.54
CA VAL A 227 -17.89 2.86 15.15
C VAL A 227 -19.15 2.39 14.40
N PRO A 228 -19.42 2.90 13.19
CA PRO A 228 -20.57 2.46 12.42
C PRO A 228 -20.49 0.98 11.99
N SER A 229 -21.64 0.31 11.89
CA SER A 229 -21.73 -1.11 11.53
C SER A 229 -21.13 -1.46 10.19
N TYR A 230 -21.21 -0.55 9.22
CA TYR A 230 -20.62 -0.72 7.90
C TYR A 230 -19.09 -0.58 7.88
N VAL A 231 -18.43 -0.31 9.01
CA VAL A 231 -16.97 -0.17 9.13
C VAL A 231 -16.39 -1.24 10.06
N HIS A 232 -17.05 -1.52 11.20
CA HIS A 232 -16.53 -2.52 12.13
C HIS A 232 -16.89 -3.95 11.73
N HIS A 233 -17.92 -4.18 10.90
CA HIS A 233 -18.33 -5.49 10.36
C HIS A 233 -18.60 -6.60 11.40
N GLY A 234 -18.70 -6.26 12.67
CA GLY A 234 -18.81 -7.22 13.77
C GLY A 234 -17.47 -7.79 14.25
N MET A 235 -16.34 -7.21 13.83
CA MET A 235 -15.00 -7.57 14.33
C MET A 235 -14.91 -7.37 15.84
N CYS A 236 -14.43 -8.39 16.55
CA CYS A 236 -14.27 -8.34 18.00
C CYS A 236 -13.25 -7.29 18.45
N GLY A 237 -13.33 -6.83 19.70
CA GLY A 237 -12.34 -5.90 20.29
C GLY A 237 -12.41 -4.48 19.74
N ILE A 238 -13.55 -4.07 19.18
CA ILE A 238 -13.87 -2.70 18.77
C ILE A 238 -15.25 -2.36 19.32
N ASP A 239 -15.38 -1.29 20.09
CA ASP A 239 -16.69 -0.86 20.57
C ASP A 239 -17.63 -0.55 19.38
N PRO A 240 -18.87 -1.10 19.36
CA PRO A 240 -19.59 -1.75 20.45
C PRO A 240 -19.50 -3.30 20.51
N ASN A 241 -18.64 -3.94 19.72
CA ASN A 241 -18.51 -5.40 19.64
C ASN A 241 -17.81 -6.00 20.88
N PRO A 242 -18.09 -7.27 21.21
CA PRO A 242 -17.46 -7.94 22.35
C PRO A 242 -15.94 -8.04 22.20
N PRO A 243 -15.19 -8.17 23.32
CA PRO A 243 -13.75 -8.42 23.28
C PRO A 243 -13.44 -9.72 22.51
N CYS A 244 -12.29 -9.75 21.86
CA CYS A 244 -11.85 -10.96 21.15
C CYS A 244 -11.66 -12.11 22.15
N PRO A 245 -12.08 -13.34 21.79
CA PRO A 245 -11.85 -14.49 22.65
C PRO A 245 -10.35 -14.65 22.90
N PRO A 246 -9.95 -15.08 24.12
CA PRO A 246 -8.57 -15.42 24.36
C PRO A 246 -8.15 -16.54 23.39
N LEU A 247 -6.96 -16.41 22.81
CA LEU A 247 -6.37 -17.47 21.99
C LEU A 247 -6.31 -18.76 22.84
N PRO A 248 -6.73 -19.92 22.30
CA PRO A 248 -6.66 -21.19 23.01
C PRO A 248 -5.22 -21.62 23.34
#